data_AF-Q8E6E8-F1
#
_entry.id   AF-Q8E6E8-F1
#
_cell.length_a   1.000
_cell.length_b   1.000
_cell.length_c   1.000
_cell.angle_alpha   90.00
_cell.angle_beta   90.00
_cell.angle_gamma   90.00
#
_symmetry.space_group_name_H-M   'P 1'
#
loop_
_entity.id
_entity.type
_entity.pdbx_description
1 polymer ?
#
loop_
_entity_poly.entity_id
_entity_poly.type
_entity_poly.pdbx_seq_one_letter_code
_entity_poly.pdbx_strand_id
1 'polypeptide(L)'
;MSTFKRYDEEFKQSLVNLYQTGKTQSELCKDYGVSTSTLAKWIKQYSQFKLEDNSVLTAKQIQELQKHNAQLEEENLILKKASAIFMQNLK
;
A
#
# COMPACT_ATOMS: atom_id res chain seq x y z
N MET A 1 -25.19 -33.67 4.99
CA MET A 1 -24.85 -32.55 5.89
C MET A 1 -23.58 -31.90 5.37
N SER A 2 -23.66 -30.66 4.89
CA SER A 2 -22.51 -29.98 4.29
C SER A 2 -21.61 -29.45 5.41
N THR A 3 -20.44 -30.06 5.59
CA THR A 3 -19.40 -29.64 6.53
C THR A 3 -18.75 -28.35 6.04
N PHE A 4 -19.31 -27.21 6.40
CA PHE A 4 -18.65 -25.93 6.16
C PHE A 4 -17.39 -25.87 7.02
N LYS A 5 -16.21 -26.07 6.40
CA LYS A 5 -14.92 -25.73 7.03
C LYS A 5 -14.96 -24.24 7.34
N ARG A 6 -15.08 -23.92 8.63
CA ARG A 6 -14.97 -22.55 9.13
C ARG A 6 -13.48 -22.24 9.19
N TYR A 7 -13.07 -21.24 8.41
CA TYR A 7 -11.72 -20.71 8.45
C TYR A 7 -11.75 -19.44 9.31
N ASP A 8 -10.77 -19.29 10.20
CA ASP A 8 -10.60 -18.09 11.00
C ASP A 8 -10.28 -16.87 10.14
N GLU A 9 -10.71 -15.69 10.58
CA GLU A 9 -10.49 -14.43 9.85
C GLU A 9 -8.99 -14.13 9.70
N GLU A 10 -8.17 -14.38 10.73
CA GLU A 10 -6.71 -14.24 10.65
C GLU A 10 -6.10 -15.14 9.59
N PHE A 11 -6.60 -16.37 9.45
CA PHE A 11 -6.13 -17.31 8.43
C PHE A 11 -6.46 -16.82 7.01
N LYS A 12 -7.68 -16.30 6.81
CA LYS A 12 -8.09 -15.73 5.52
C LYS A 12 -7.26 -14.49 5.18
N GLN A 13 -7.06 -13.59 6.13
CA GLN A 13 -6.23 -12.39 5.94
C GLN A 13 -4.78 -12.74 5.62
N SER A 14 -4.19 -13.70 6.32
CA SER A 14 -2.82 -14.16 6.07
C SER A 14 -2.66 -14.67 4.64
N LEU A 15 -3.60 -15.48 4.14
CA LEU A 15 -3.59 -15.97 2.77
C LEU A 15 -3.74 -14.85 1.72
N VAL A 16 -4.62 -13.87 1.96
CA VAL A 16 -4.77 -12.73 1.05
C VAL A 16 -3.52 -11.85 1.07
N ASN A 17 -2.87 -11.68 2.22
CA ASN A 17 -1.63 -10.93 2.32
C ASN A 17 -0.49 -11.63 1.56
N LEU A 18 -0.35 -12.96 1.70
CA LEU A 18 0.61 -13.74 0.93
C LEU A 18 0.37 -13.66 -0.58
N TYR A 19 -0.89 -13.57 -1.01
CA TYR A 19 -1.21 -13.31 -2.41
C TYR A 19 -0.75 -11.91 -2.85
N GLN A 20 -0.94 -10.89 -2.01
CA GLN A 20 -0.46 -9.52 -2.28
C GLN A 20 1.06 -9.39 -2.29
N THR A 21 1.80 -10.26 -1.58
CA THR A 21 3.27 -10.28 -1.61
C THR A 21 3.85 -10.99 -2.84
N GLY A 22 3.01 -11.53 -3.72
CA GLY A 22 3.42 -12.09 -5.01
C GLY A 22 3.29 -13.61 -5.16
N LYS A 23 2.78 -14.33 -4.14
CA LYS A 23 2.49 -15.77 -4.29
C LYS A 23 1.26 -15.99 -5.17
N THR A 24 1.29 -17.04 -5.99
CA THR A 24 0.15 -17.36 -6.84
C THR A 24 -0.95 -18.10 -6.07
N GLN A 25 -2.21 -17.95 -6.50
CA GLN A 25 -3.34 -18.64 -5.88
C GLN A 25 -3.19 -20.17 -5.91
N SER A 26 -2.54 -20.71 -6.95
CA SER A 26 -2.34 -22.15 -7.08
C SER A 26 -1.35 -22.68 -6.05
N GLU A 27 -0.30 -21.93 -5.72
CA GLU A 27 0.67 -22.33 -4.69
C GLU A 27 0.01 -22.30 -3.32
N LEU A 28 -0.67 -21.19 -2.99
CA LEU A 28 -1.39 -21.05 -1.73
C LEU A 28 -2.49 -22.11 -1.57
N CYS A 29 -3.19 -22.45 -2.64
CA CYS A 29 -4.18 -23.52 -2.65
C CYS A 29 -3.57 -24.89 -2.32
N LYS A 30 -2.39 -25.19 -2.87
CA LYS A 30 -1.67 -26.45 -2.64
C LYS A 30 -1.07 -26.51 -1.23
N ASP A 31 -0.37 -25.47 -0.80
CA ASP A 31 0.31 -25.40 0.50
C ASP A 31 -0.68 -25.46 1.66
N TYR A 32 -1.81 -24.75 1.56
CA TYR A 32 -2.75 -24.58 2.66
C TYR A 32 -4.03 -25.43 2.51
N GLY A 33 -4.15 -26.22 1.43
CA GLY A 33 -5.31 -27.08 1.18
C GLY A 33 -6.63 -26.31 1.02
N VAL A 34 -6.57 -25.07 0.52
CA VAL A 34 -7.73 -24.20 0.32
C VAL A 34 -8.10 -24.19 -1.16
N SER A 35 -9.37 -24.37 -1.50
CA SER A 35 -9.79 -24.30 -2.91
C SER A 35 -9.53 -22.91 -3.52
N THR A 36 -9.06 -22.86 -4.77
CA THR A 36 -8.84 -21.61 -5.52
C THR A 36 -10.05 -20.69 -5.52
N SER A 37 -11.26 -21.25 -5.71
CA SER A 37 -12.52 -20.49 -5.66
C SER A 37 -12.78 -19.82 -4.31
N THR A 38 -12.35 -20.47 -3.22
CA THR A 38 -12.48 -19.95 -1.85
C THR A 38 -11.50 -18.81 -1.62
N LEU A 39 -10.24 -19.00 -2.01
CA LEU A 39 -9.21 -17.97 -1.93
C LEU A 39 -9.58 -16.73 -2.77
N ALA A 40 -10.08 -16.93 -4.00
CA ALA A 40 -10.54 -15.84 -4.85
C ALA A 40 -11.69 -15.03 -4.23
N LYS A 41 -12.64 -15.70 -3.54
CA LYS A 41 -13.71 -15.02 -2.79
C LYS A 41 -13.15 -14.16 -1.66
N TRP A 42 -12.16 -14.67 -0.92
CA TRP A 42 -11.52 -13.91 0.16
C TRP A 42 -10.75 -12.72 -0.41
N ILE A 43 -9.92 -12.91 -1.44
CA ILE A 43 -9.19 -11.81 -2.09
C ILE A 43 -10.17 -10.70 -2.49
N LYS A 44 -11.32 -11.03 -3.09
CA LYS A 44 -12.34 -10.05 -3.46
C LYS A 44 -12.94 -9.33 -2.25
N GLN A 45 -13.32 -10.06 -1.19
CA GLN A 45 -13.88 -9.47 0.03
C GLN A 45 -12.90 -8.53 0.74
N TYR A 46 -11.66 -8.99 0.96
CA TYR A 46 -10.65 -8.17 1.65
C TYR A 46 -10.11 -7.05 0.76
N SER A 47 -10.09 -7.20 -0.58
CA SER A 47 -9.74 -6.11 -1.49
C SER A 47 -10.78 -5.00 -1.48
N GLN A 48 -12.07 -5.34 -1.40
CA GLN A 48 -13.13 -4.34 -1.30
C GLN A 48 -13.06 -3.59 0.04
N PHE A 49 -12.80 -4.30 1.13
CA PHE A 49 -12.60 -3.69 2.45
C PHE A 49 -11.35 -2.79 2.48
N LYS A 50 -10.26 -3.21 1.84
CA LYS A 50 -9.05 -2.39 1.68
C LYS A 50 -9.32 -1.15 0.83
N LEU A 51 -10.17 -1.20 -0.19
CA LEU A 51 -10.47 -0.01 -1.02
C LEU A 51 -11.21 1.07 -0.24
N GLU A 52 -12.15 0.68 0.63
CA GLU A 52 -12.85 1.62 1.51
C GLU A 52 -11.89 2.25 2.54
N ASP A 53 -11.03 1.45 3.18
CA ASP A 53 -10.06 1.95 4.17
C ASP A 53 -8.88 2.73 3.52
N ASN A 54 -8.41 2.27 2.37
CA ASN A 54 -7.30 2.87 1.65
C ASN A 54 -7.70 4.16 0.91
N SER A 55 -8.99 4.41 0.68
CA SER A 55 -9.44 5.72 0.18
C SER A 55 -9.08 6.85 1.16
N VAL A 56 -9.21 6.57 2.46
CA VAL A 56 -8.88 7.50 3.55
C VAL A 56 -7.36 7.57 3.78
N LEU A 57 -6.65 6.44 3.71
CA LEU A 57 -5.18 6.42 3.83
C LEU A 57 -4.48 7.09 2.64
N THR A 58 -5.01 6.93 1.43
CA THR A 58 -4.47 7.56 0.21
C THR A 58 -4.59 9.08 0.29
N ALA A 59 -5.72 9.61 0.77
CA ALA A 59 -5.89 11.05 0.98
C ALA A 59 -4.86 11.61 1.99
N LYS A 60 -4.62 10.88 3.09
CA LYS A 60 -3.61 11.25 4.10
C LYS A 60 -2.18 11.23 3.56
N GLN A 61 -1.80 10.18 2.84
CA GLN A 61 -0.47 10.08 2.21
C GLN A 61 -0.24 11.14 1.14
N ILE A 62 -1.26 11.47 0.33
CA ILE A 62 -1.18 12.57 -0.64
C ILE A 62 -0.94 13.90 0.07
N GLN A 63 -1.63 14.15 1.18
CA GLN A 63 -1.47 15.38 1.94
C GLN A 63 -0.08 15.49 2.60
N GLU A 64 0.45 14.38 3.13
CA GLU A 64 1.81 14.35 3.68
C GLU A 64 2.88 14.53 2.59
N LEU A 65 2.72 13.88 1.43
CA LEU A 65 3.61 14.05 0.28
C LEU A 65 3.58 15.49 -0.26
N GLN A 66 2.41 16.11 -0.35
CA GLN A 66 2.29 17.52 -0.75
C GLN A 66 2.98 18.46 0.24
N LYS A 67 2.83 18.20 1.54
CA LYS A 67 3.48 19.01 2.58
C LYS A 67 5.01 18.88 2.54
N HIS A 68 5.53 17.69 2.25
CA HIS A 68 6.96 17.46 2.11
C HIS A 68 7.53 18.13 0.85
N ASN A 69 6.81 18.06 -0.28
CA ASN A 69 7.23 18.74 -1.51
C ASN A 69 7.28 20.26 -1.34
N ALA A 70 6.32 20.86 -0.64
CA ALA A 70 6.31 22.30 -0.40
C ALA A 70 7.54 22.77 0.42
N GLN A 71 7.97 21.99 1.41
CA GLN A 71 9.16 22.32 2.21
C GLN A 71 10.45 22.24 1.39
N LEU A 72 10.58 21.21 0.54
CA LEU A 72 11.74 21.04 -0.33
C LEU A 72 11.87 22.13 -1.41
N GLU A 73 10.76 22.69 -1.89
CA GLU A 73 10.77 23.82 -2.81
C GLU A 73 11.25 25.10 -2.12
N GLU A 74 10.87 25.32 -0.86
CA GLU A 74 11.31 26.48 -0.07
C GLU A 74 12.82 26.43 0.20
N GLU A 75 13.35 25.27 0.59
CA GLU A 75 14.79 25.08 0.78
C GLU A 75 15.59 25.30 -0.51
N ASN A 76 15.09 24.79 -1.64
CA ASN A 76 15.70 25.06 -2.95
C ASN A 76 15.72 26.55 -3.31
N LEU A 77 14.65 27.28 -2.95
CA LEU A 77 14.57 28.71 -3.21
C LEU A 77 15.59 29.50 -2.39
N ILE A 78 15.78 29.13 -1.12
CA ILE A 78 16.78 29.74 -0.22
C ILE A 78 18.19 29.43 -0.71
N LEU A 79 18.48 28.17 -1.05
CA LEU A 79 19.78 27.76 -1.57
C LEU A 79 20.11 28.47 -2.89
N LYS A 80 19.16 28.57 -3.83
CA LYS A 80 19.35 29.32 -5.08
C LYS A 80 19.62 30.80 -4.84
N LYS A 81 18.89 31.43 -3.91
CA LYS A 81 19.12 32.84 -3.54
C LYS A 81 20.50 33.02 -2.90
N ALA A 82 20.90 32.13 -2.00
CA ALA A 82 22.22 32.18 -1.37
C ALA A 82 23.35 32.01 -2.40
N SER A 83 23.23 31.05 -3.33
CA SER A 83 24.20 30.87 -4.41
C SER A 83 24.28 32.08 -5.34
N ALA A 84 23.16 32.71 -5.67
CA ALA A 84 23.13 33.93 -6.50
C ALA A 84 23.84 35.11 -5.81
N ILE A 85 23.61 35.30 -4.51
CA ILE A 85 24.29 36.32 -3.70
C ILE A 85 25.79 36.03 -3.61
N PHE A 86 26.17 34.76 -3.41
CA PHE A 86 27.57 34.35 -3.31
C PHE A 86 28.32 34.57 -4.63
N MET A 87 27.71 34.24 -5.76
CA MET A 87 28.27 34.49 -7.09
C MET A 87 28.35 35.98 -7.46
N GLN A 88 27.42 36.82 -6.97
CA GLN A 88 27.49 38.28 -7.18
C GLN A 88 28.62 38.96 -6.40
N ASN A 89 29.02 38.43 -5.24
CA ASN A 89 30.12 38.98 -4.43
C ASN A 89 31.51 38.46 -4.84
N LEU A 90 31.59 37.57 -5.84
CA LEU A 90 32.83 37.01 -6.38
C LEU A 90 33.31 37.69 -7.69
N LYS A 91 32.66 38.79 -8.09
CA LYS A 91 33.11 39.69 -9.18
C LYS A 91 33.73 40.95 -8.60
#